data_AF-A0A6B3G4V1-F1
#
_entry.id   AF-A0A6B3G4V1-F1
#
_cell.length_a   1.000
_cell.length_b   1.000
_cell.length_c   1.000
_cell.angle_alpha   90.00
_cell.angle_beta   90.00
_cell.angle_gamma   90.00
#
_symmetry.space_group_name_H-M   'P 1'
#
loop_
_entity.id
_entity.type
_entity.pdbx_description
1 polymer ?
#
loop_
_entity_poly.entity_id
_entity_poly.type
_entity_poly.pdbx_seq_one_letter_code
_entity_poly.pdbx_strand_id
1 'polypeptide(L)'
;DAAWMQSTFNRYWETAQHVTKWTNAMLGVPPEHVLNLIGAAGQLQPVANRFANGFNDPADFENFFYEPDKTNAYLASVAGA
;
A
#
# COMPACT_ATOMS: atom_id res chain seq x y z
N ASP A 1 -21.35 -12.13 26.09
CA ASP A 1 -20.72 -10.81 25.96
C ASP A 1 -20.32 -10.57 24.50
N ALA A 2 -21.28 -10.19 23.65
CA ALA A 2 -21.00 -9.95 22.23
C ALA A 2 -20.33 -8.60 21.98
N ALA A 3 -20.61 -7.60 22.82
CA ALA A 3 -20.09 -6.25 22.67
C ALA A 3 -18.58 -6.19 22.88
N TRP A 4 -18.04 -6.87 23.90
CA TRP A 4 -16.60 -6.93 24.12
C TRP A 4 -15.89 -7.64 22.96
N MET A 5 -16.43 -8.77 22.48
CA MET A 5 -15.86 -9.51 21.35
C MET A 5 -15.74 -8.63 20.11
N GLN A 6 -16.82 -7.90 19.77
CA GLN A 6 -16.81 -6.99 18.64
C GLN A 6 -15.83 -5.84 18.82
N SER A 7 -15.78 -5.23 20.01
CA SER A 7 -14.86 -4.12 20.27
C SER A 7 -13.39 -4.53 20.19
N THR A 8 -13.07 -5.74 20.67
CA THR A 8 -11.72 -6.30 20.61
C THR A 8 -11.32 -6.59 19.17
N PHE A 9 -12.23 -7.18 18.38
CA PHE A 9 -11.99 -7.42 16.97
C PHE A 9 -11.81 -6.12 16.19
N ASN A 10 -12.66 -5.11 16.39
CA ASN A 10 -12.56 -3.82 15.70
C ASN A 10 -11.18 -3.18 15.93
N ARG A 11 -10.71 -3.17 17.18
CA ARG A 11 -9.39 -2.63 17.51
C ARG A 11 -8.26 -3.38 16.82
N TYR A 12 -8.34 -4.71 16.76
CA TYR A 12 -7.35 -5.49 16.02
C TYR A 12 -7.41 -5.21 14.51
N TRP A 13 -8.63 -5.09 13.98
CA TRP A 13 -8.88 -4.89 12.56
C TRP A 13 -8.39 -3.55 12.05
N GLU A 14 -8.37 -2.51 12.89
CA GLU A 14 -7.75 -1.21 12.58
C GLU A 14 -6.34 -1.36 11.99
N THR A 15 -5.54 -2.31 12.48
CA THR A 15 -4.19 -2.61 11.96
C THR A 15 -4.20 -3.74 10.92
N ALA A 16 -4.87 -4.86 11.21
CA ALA A 16 -4.77 -6.09 10.41
C ALA A 16 -5.39 -5.97 9.00
N GLN A 17 -6.31 -5.02 8.80
CA GLN A 17 -6.94 -4.80 7.49
C GLN A 17 -5.91 -4.42 6.42
N HIS A 18 -4.87 -3.66 6.76
CA HIS A 18 -3.91 -3.14 5.79
C HIS A 18 -3.06 -4.25 5.18
N VAL A 19 -2.51 -5.14 6.01
CA VAL A 19 -1.75 -6.32 5.53
C VAL A 19 -2.65 -7.30 4.76
N THR A 20 -3.92 -7.43 5.17
CA THR A 20 -4.89 -8.29 4.47
C THR A 20 -5.17 -7.75 3.06
N LYS A 21 -5.44 -6.46 2.93
CA LYS A 21 -5.70 -5.80 1.64
C LYS A 21 -4.48 -5.89 0.72
N TRP A 22 -3.28 -5.60 1.25
CA TRP A 22 -2.03 -5.68 0.48
C TRP A 22 -1.76 -7.09 -0.04
N THR A 23 -1.85 -8.10 0.84
CA THR A 23 -1.65 -9.51 0.47
C THR A 23 -2.62 -9.92 -0.65
N ASN A 24 -3.91 -9.60 -0.49
CA ASN A 24 -4.92 -9.92 -1.50
C ASN A 24 -4.66 -9.22 -2.84
N ALA A 25 -4.21 -7.96 -2.82
CA ALA A 25 -3.86 -7.22 -4.03
C ALA A 25 -2.66 -7.85 -4.75
N MET A 26 -1.63 -8.26 -4.00
CA MET A 26 -0.42 -8.88 -4.55
C MET A 26 -0.63 -10.32 -5.06
N LEU A 27 -1.62 -11.04 -4.52
CA LEU A 27 -2.01 -12.36 -5.02
C LEU A 27 -2.88 -12.29 -6.29
N GLY A 28 -3.49 -11.14 -6.55
CA GLY A 28 -4.28 -10.88 -7.76
C GLY A 28 -3.40 -10.60 -8.98
N VAL A 29 -4.05 -10.34 -10.12
CA VAL A 29 -3.37 -9.80 -11.29
C VAL A 29 -3.03 -8.33 -11.01
N PRO A 30 -1.74 -7.91 -11.07
CA PRO A 30 -1.36 -6.53 -10.81
C PRO A 30 -1.97 -5.59 -11.85
N PRO A 31 -2.69 -4.54 -11.43
CA PRO A 31 -3.11 -3.48 -12.33
C PRO A 31 -1.91 -2.76 -12.97
N GLU A 32 -2.12 -2.11 -14.11
CA GLU A 32 -1.07 -1.40 -14.85
C GLU A 32 -0.31 -0.37 -13.99
N HIS A 33 -1.03 0.42 -13.18
CA HIS A 33 -0.39 1.42 -12.32
C HIS A 33 0.55 0.79 -11.28
N VAL A 34 0.25 -0.41 -10.79
CA VAL A 34 1.12 -1.17 -9.87
C VAL A 34 2.38 -1.65 -10.60
N LEU A 35 2.24 -2.15 -11.83
CA LEU A 35 3.40 -2.53 -12.65
C LEU A 35 4.30 -1.33 -12.94
N ASN A 36 3.71 -0.18 -13.26
CA ASN A 36 4.44 1.06 -13.48
C ASN A 36 5.15 1.55 -12.21
N LEU A 37 4.51 1.45 -11.05
CA LEU A 37 5.12 1.76 -9.75
C LEU A 37 6.33 0.85 -9.45
N ILE A 38 6.20 -0.46 -9.68
CA ILE A 38 7.30 -1.42 -9.48
C ILE A 38 8.44 -1.15 -10.49
N GLY A 39 8.11 -0.85 -11.74
CA GLY A 39 9.10 -0.45 -12.74
C GLY A 39 9.84 0.83 -12.36
N ALA A 40 9.11 1.85 -11.87
CA ALA A 40 9.68 3.10 -11.37
C ALA A 40 10.57 2.88 -10.14
N ALA A 41 10.23 1.95 -9.24
CA ALA A 41 11.08 1.55 -8.12
C ALA A 41 12.45 1.04 -8.58
N GLY A 42 12.55 0.42 -9.76
CA GLY A 42 13.82 0.00 -10.35
C GLY A 42 14.72 1.16 -10.81
N GLN A 43 14.19 2.37 -10.95
CA GLN A 43 14.91 3.55 -11.45
C GLN A 43 15.02 4.68 -10.41
N LEU A 44 14.08 4.74 -9.47
CA LEU A 44 13.93 5.81 -8.49
C LEU A 44 14.07 5.26 -7.07
N GLN A 45 15.22 5.50 -6.43
CA GLN A 45 15.49 5.05 -5.06
C GLN A 45 14.42 5.48 -4.04
N PRO A 46 13.85 6.70 -4.09
CA PRO A 46 12.77 7.08 -3.17
C PRO A 46 11.54 6.16 -3.29
N VAL A 47 11.22 5.70 -4.50
CA VAL A 47 10.11 4.77 -4.77
C VAL A 47 10.43 3.39 -4.22
N ALA A 48 11.65 2.90 -4.48
CA ALA A 48 12.11 1.62 -3.92
C ALA A 48 12.05 1.61 -2.38
N ASN A 49 12.54 2.67 -1.74
CA ASN A 49 12.55 2.79 -0.28
C ASN A 49 11.13 2.78 0.29
N ARG A 50 10.22 3.57 -0.29
CA ARG A 50 8.83 3.65 0.19
C ARG A 50 8.10 2.33 -0.02
N PHE A 51 8.28 1.69 -1.17
CA PHE A 51 7.69 0.39 -1.45
C PHE A 51 8.20 -0.69 -0.47
N ALA A 52 9.51 -0.75 -0.21
CA ALA A 52 10.09 -1.67 0.75
C ALA A 52 9.62 -1.40 2.19
N ASN A 53 9.49 -0.12 2.57
CA ASN A 53 8.95 0.26 3.88
C ASN A 53 7.49 -0.17 4.07
N GLY A 54 6.72 -0.36 2.99
CA GLY A 54 5.35 -0.89 3.07
C GLY A 54 5.25 -2.31 3.65
N PHE A 55 6.35 -3.08 3.68
CA PHE A 55 6.40 -4.34 4.41
C PHE A 55 6.41 -4.14 5.94
N ASN A 56 6.97 -3.03 6.41
CA ASN A 56 6.97 -2.65 7.82
C ASN A 56 5.69 -1.90 8.21
N ASP A 57 5.20 -1.02 7.33
CA ASP A 57 3.95 -0.27 7.51
C ASP A 57 3.04 -0.38 6.27
N PRO A 58 2.19 -1.42 6.20
CA PRO A 58 1.29 -1.61 5.07
C PRO A 58 0.16 -0.57 5.00
N ALA A 59 -0.05 0.25 6.05
CA ALA A 59 -1.06 1.31 6.00
C ALA A 59 -0.66 2.42 5.02
N ASP A 60 0.64 2.65 4.80
CA ASP A 60 1.11 3.68 3.86
C ASP A 60 0.74 3.38 2.40
N PHE A 61 0.48 2.11 2.04
CA PHE A 61 0.01 1.74 0.70
C PHE A 61 -1.30 2.44 0.31
N GLU A 62 -2.14 2.83 1.28
CA GLU A 62 -3.35 3.64 1.04
C GLU A 62 -3.05 4.99 0.38
N ASN A 63 -1.82 5.48 0.50
CA ASN A 63 -1.43 6.80 0.01
C ASN A 63 -0.86 6.80 -1.40
N PHE A 64 -0.46 5.64 -1.95
CA PHE A 64 0.24 5.60 -3.25
C PHE A 64 0.11 4.32 -4.07
N PHE A 65 -0.40 3.21 -3.54
CA PHE A 65 -0.33 1.91 -4.20
C PHE A 65 -1.66 1.46 -4.83
N TYR A 66 -2.80 1.63 -4.16
CA TYR A 66 -4.06 1.02 -4.60
C TYR A 66 -4.81 1.79 -5.69
N GLU A 67 -4.65 3.10 -5.73
CA GLU A 67 -5.41 3.98 -6.62
C GLU A 67 -4.50 4.57 -7.70
N PRO A 68 -4.85 4.44 -9.00
CA PRO A 68 -4.03 4.96 -10.10
C PRO A 68 -3.64 6.44 -9.93
N ASP A 69 -4.60 7.28 -9.52
CA ASP A 69 -4.37 8.72 -9.35
C ASP A 69 -3.35 9.03 -8.26
N LYS A 70 -3.39 8.29 -7.15
CA LYS A 70 -2.42 8.44 -6.05
C LYS A 70 -1.03 7.95 -6.47
N THR A 71 -0.96 6.83 -7.18
CA THR A 71 0.29 6.32 -7.74
C THR A 71 0.93 7.33 -8.69
N ASN A 72 0.15 7.86 -9.63
CA ASN A 72 0.62 8.83 -10.61
C ASN A 72 1.07 10.14 -9.95
N ALA A 73 0.29 10.65 -8.99
CA ALA A 73 0.65 11.85 -8.24
C ALA A 73 1.96 11.64 -7.44
N TYR A 74 2.12 10.48 -6.80
CA TYR A 74 3.35 10.14 -6.09
C TYR A 74 4.55 10.06 -7.04
N LEU A 75 4.44 9.33 -8.15
CA LEU A 75 5.52 9.20 -9.14
C LEU A 75 5.92 10.55 -9.74
N ALA A 76 4.95 11.42 -10.04
CA ALA A 76 5.24 12.78 -10.50
C ALA A 76 6.00 13.61 -9.46
N SER A 77 5.63 13.49 -8.17
CA SER A 77 6.28 14.24 -7.09
C SER A 77 7.75 13.84 -6.88
N VAL A 78 8.12 12.58 -7.14
CA VAL A 78 9.49 12.08 -6.96
C VAL A 78 10.35 12.21 -8.22
N ALA A 79 9.74 12.25 -9.41
CA ALA A 79 10.46 12.43 -10.67
C ALA A 79 10.80 13.91 -10.95
N GLY A 80 10.04 14.84 -10.35
CA GLY A 80 10.32 16.28 -10.40
C GLY A 80 11.27 16.79 -9.30
N ALA A 81 11.79 15.90 -8.45
CA ALA A 81 12.66 16.20 -7.31
C ALA A 81 14.15 16.02 -7.63
#